data_AF-A0A133NTQ9-F1
#
_entry.id   AF-A0A133NTQ9-F1
#
_cell.length_a   1.000
_cell.length_b   1.000
_cell.length_c   1.000
_cell.angle_alpha   90.00
_cell.angle_beta   90.00
_cell.angle_gamma   90.00
#
_symmetry.space_group_name_H-M   'P 1'
#
loop_
_entity.id
_entity.type
_entity.pdbx_description
1 polymer ?
#
loop_
_entity_poly.entity_id
_entity_poly.type
_entity_poly.pdbx_seq_one_letter_code
_entity_poly.pdbx_strand_id
1 'polypeptide(L)'
;MIAMAKQREQSLLFDAPGPRALKKIRIANIIAACVFAICVIALLMRLSNPPEGENQLSWVLWNPALESEAWIDFYLPGLWMTLKASLLAVIGSIVFGLFFGLCRLLPNFIIRSASAVVVEFCRAVPVLMLMIFLWRAFALSGMKEASYWAVVLALIMYNGSVVAELVRSGVGNLPNGQREASLALGLSEYQSLTQIEMPQAIIAMMPAAVTQLVVVLKDTALGSIIMYTDLLQESRRLGSMYFNILQTLSVAAVIYFLICLALSWFAEWLPSHLKNRTAAPTEADPVAPIAIMDPSNVNQMAVADEVKELPYGGTPRKYHVHHRGTNASIHHWRHTRYLQGYDEHHLKTGDETEENSKNTTKSNRKDNAKNTSKHHLKDDPKA
;
A
#
# COMPACT_ATOMS: atom_id res chain seq x y z
N MET A 1 19.23 -3.73 7.00
CA MET A 1 19.25 -2.95 5.75
C MET A 1 17.86 -2.59 5.25
N ILE A 2 16.90 -3.53 5.23
CA ILE A 2 15.50 -3.31 4.76
C ILE A 2 14.69 -2.37 5.67
N ALA A 3 14.86 -2.44 6.99
CA ALA A 3 14.19 -1.53 7.93
C ALA A 3 14.65 -0.06 7.79
N MET A 4 15.92 0.15 7.39
CA MET A 4 16.47 1.49 7.14
C MET A 4 15.96 2.10 5.83
N ALA A 5 15.74 1.28 4.79
CA ALA A 5 15.19 1.74 3.52
C ALA A 5 13.73 2.22 3.66
N LYS A 6 12.92 1.48 4.44
CA LYS A 6 11.51 1.84 4.71
C LYS A 6 11.35 3.13 5.50
N GLN A 7 12.29 3.44 6.41
CA GLN A 7 12.31 4.73 7.11
C GLN A 7 12.69 5.90 6.18
N ARG A 8 13.52 5.65 5.16
CA ARG A 8 14.01 6.69 4.25
C ARG A 8 12.90 7.17 3.30
N GLU A 9 12.07 6.25 2.79
CA GLU A 9 10.89 6.59 1.97
C GLU A 9 9.81 7.36 2.73
N GLN A 10 9.55 7.03 3.99
CA GLN A 10 8.59 7.78 4.83
C GLN A 10 9.10 9.18 5.21
N SER A 11 10.43 9.37 5.27
CA SER A 11 11.04 10.70 5.53
C SER A 11 11.01 11.65 4.33
N LEU A 12 10.67 11.17 3.14
CA LEU A 12 10.59 12.00 1.93
C LEU A 12 9.27 12.77 1.80
N LEU A 13 8.21 12.34 2.50
CA LEU A 13 6.92 13.04 2.52
C LEU A 13 6.71 13.90 3.78
N PHE A 14 7.42 13.57 4.86
CA PHE A 14 7.38 14.32 6.12
C PHE A 14 8.80 14.68 6.53
N ASP A 15 9.07 15.98 6.68
CA ASP A 15 10.32 16.46 7.29
C ASP A 15 10.61 15.72 8.59
N ALA A 16 11.84 15.25 8.75
CA ALA A 16 12.26 14.58 9.98
C ALA A 16 12.03 15.55 11.16
N PRO A 17 11.25 15.14 12.19
CA PRO A 17 10.89 16.04 13.27
C PRO A 17 12.17 16.52 13.98
N GLY A 18 12.36 17.85 14.02
CA GLY A 18 13.50 18.45 14.71
C GLY A 18 13.55 18.09 16.21
N PRO A 19 14.66 18.40 16.91
CA PRO A 19 14.87 17.98 18.31
C PRO A 19 13.78 18.47 19.27
N ARG A 20 13.16 19.63 18.98
CA ARG A 20 12.01 20.14 19.75
C ARG A 20 10.72 19.37 19.44
N ALA A 21 10.50 18.97 18.20
CA ALA A 21 9.35 18.16 17.80
C ALA A 21 9.44 16.75 18.42
N LEU A 22 10.62 16.12 18.44
CA LEU A 22 10.85 14.85 19.12
C LEU A 22 10.53 14.90 20.63
N LYS A 23 10.92 16.00 21.31
CA LYS A 23 10.55 16.21 22.72
C LYS A 23 9.02 16.31 22.90
N LYS A 24 8.33 17.07 22.03
CA LYS A 24 6.86 17.18 22.06
C LYS A 24 6.18 15.83 21.81
N ILE A 25 6.63 15.07 20.83
CA ILE A 25 6.10 13.72 20.52
C ILE A 25 6.30 12.80 21.74
N ARG A 26 7.47 12.82 22.36
CA ARG A 26 7.72 12.00 23.57
C ARG A 26 6.79 12.38 24.71
N ILE A 27 6.63 13.68 24.98
CA ILE A 27 5.72 14.16 26.03
C ILE A 27 4.28 13.77 25.70
N ALA A 28 3.83 13.96 24.45
CA ALA A 28 2.50 13.56 24.00
C ALA A 28 2.27 12.05 24.13
N ASN A 29 3.25 11.21 23.78
CA ASN A 29 3.15 9.76 23.94
C ASN A 29 3.10 9.34 25.41
N ILE A 30 3.87 10.00 26.29
CA ILE A 30 3.82 9.73 27.74
C ILE A 30 2.45 10.12 28.28
N ILE A 31 1.95 11.31 27.94
CA ILE A 31 0.62 11.75 28.36
C ILE A 31 -0.45 10.78 27.85
N ALA A 32 -0.40 10.40 26.58
CA ALA A 32 -1.34 9.43 25.99
C ALA A 32 -1.25 8.06 26.70
N ALA A 33 -0.06 7.58 27.00
CA ALA A 33 0.15 6.33 27.74
C ALA A 33 -0.39 6.43 29.18
N CYS A 34 -0.18 7.55 29.87
CA CYS A 34 -0.73 7.80 31.20
C CYS A 34 -2.26 7.85 31.17
N VAL A 35 -2.86 8.59 30.23
CA VAL A 35 -4.32 8.66 30.06
C VAL A 35 -4.89 7.27 29.76
N PHE A 36 -4.25 6.52 28.87
CA PHE A 36 -4.65 5.14 28.56
C PHE A 36 -4.59 4.24 29.81
N ALA A 37 -3.49 4.30 30.57
CA ALA A 37 -3.35 3.53 31.79
C ALA A 37 -4.41 3.91 32.83
N ILE A 38 -4.71 5.20 33.01
CA ILE A 38 -5.79 5.68 33.89
C ILE A 38 -7.14 5.12 33.45
N CYS A 39 -7.45 5.16 32.14
CA CYS A 39 -8.69 4.58 31.62
C CYS A 39 -8.78 3.07 31.85
N VAL A 40 -7.68 2.33 31.64
CA VAL A 40 -7.64 0.88 31.91
C VAL A 40 -7.82 0.59 33.39
N ILE A 41 -7.16 1.34 34.28
CA ILE A 41 -7.32 1.18 35.73
C ILE A 41 -8.76 1.50 36.14
N ALA A 42 -9.35 2.59 35.63
CA ALA A 42 -10.74 2.95 35.91
C ALA A 42 -11.71 1.87 35.42
N LEU A 43 -11.45 1.29 34.24
CA LEU A 43 -12.23 0.16 33.71
C LEU A 43 -12.12 -1.07 34.64
N LEU A 44 -10.90 -1.46 35.04
CA LEU A 44 -10.68 -2.61 35.92
C LEU A 44 -11.29 -2.40 37.31
N MET A 45 -11.18 -1.18 37.87
CA MET A 45 -11.84 -0.83 39.14
C MET A 45 -13.36 -0.92 39.01
N ARG A 46 -13.93 -0.43 37.90
CA ARG A 46 -15.37 -0.52 37.63
C ARG A 46 -15.84 -1.96 37.44
N LEU A 47 -15.00 -2.82 36.86
CA LEU A 47 -15.29 -4.23 36.61
C LEU A 47 -15.14 -5.08 37.88
N SER A 48 -14.18 -4.74 38.73
CA SER A 48 -13.95 -5.39 40.03
C SER A 48 -15.04 -5.04 41.05
N ASN A 49 -15.42 -3.75 41.12
CA ASN A 49 -16.40 -3.24 42.08
C ASN A 49 -17.55 -2.51 41.33
N PRO A 50 -18.42 -3.24 40.62
CA PRO A 50 -19.61 -2.62 40.04
C PRO A 50 -20.56 -2.15 41.14
N PRO A 51 -21.21 -0.99 41.00
CA PRO A 51 -22.04 -0.39 42.05
C PRO A 51 -23.30 -1.21 42.40
N GLU A 52 -23.74 -2.11 41.52
CA GLU A 52 -24.92 -2.96 41.72
C GLU A 52 -24.69 -4.41 41.24
N GLY A 53 -23.47 -4.96 41.37
CA GLY A 53 -23.18 -6.30 40.87
C GLY A 53 -22.07 -7.06 41.60
N GLU A 54 -21.88 -8.32 41.22
CA GLU A 54 -20.76 -9.14 41.68
C GLU A 54 -19.47 -8.81 40.93
N ASN A 55 -18.32 -9.15 41.55
CA ASN A 55 -17.00 -8.97 40.95
C ASN A 55 -16.89 -9.80 39.66
N GLN A 56 -16.94 -9.10 38.52
CA GLN A 56 -16.88 -9.70 37.18
C GLN A 56 -15.49 -10.26 36.85
N LEU A 57 -14.45 -9.91 37.62
CA LEU A 57 -13.10 -10.45 37.49
C LEU A 57 -12.86 -11.67 38.39
N SER A 58 -13.88 -12.13 39.13
CA SER A 58 -13.73 -13.31 39.99
C SER A 58 -13.38 -14.56 39.17
N TRP A 59 -12.46 -15.37 39.72
CA TRP A 59 -11.99 -16.59 39.06
C TRP A 59 -13.12 -17.62 38.83
N VAL A 60 -14.12 -17.65 39.71
CA VAL A 60 -15.25 -18.59 39.64
C VAL A 60 -16.05 -18.45 38.34
N LEU A 61 -16.18 -17.23 37.81
CA LEU A 61 -16.91 -16.96 36.57
C LEU A 61 -16.22 -17.53 35.31
N TRP A 62 -14.94 -17.91 35.42
CA TRP A 62 -14.18 -18.52 34.32
C TRP A 62 -14.40 -20.02 34.21
N ASN A 63 -14.84 -20.71 35.28
CA ASN A 63 -15.01 -22.17 35.25
C ASN A 63 -15.90 -22.65 34.10
N PRO A 64 -17.12 -22.09 33.89
CA PRO A 64 -18.00 -22.57 32.81
C PRO A 64 -17.45 -22.25 31.42
N ALA A 65 -16.55 -21.26 31.29
CA ALA A 65 -15.90 -20.93 30.03
C ALA A 65 -14.70 -21.83 29.70
N LEU A 66 -14.14 -22.52 30.71
CA LEU A 66 -12.94 -23.35 30.57
C LEU A 66 -13.25 -24.85 30.65
N GLU A 67 -14.44 -25.24 31.10
CA GLU A 67 -14.91 -26.62 31.14
C GLU A 67 -14.98 -27.27 29.75
N SER A 68 -14.74 -28.58 29.68
CA SER A 68 -14.69 -29.33 28.42
C SER A 68 -16.00 -29.27 27.63
N GLU A 69 -17.14 -29.18 28.33
CA GLU A 69 -18.47 -29.09 27.72
C GLU A 69 -18.60 -27.81 26.87
N ALA A 70 -18.11 -26.67 27.37
CA ALA A 70 -18.08 -25.42 26.63
C ALA A 70 -17.28 -25.53 25.31
N TRP A 71 -16.18 -26.28 25.32
CA TRP A 71 -15.36 -26.49 24.12
C TRP A 71 -16.04 -27.39 23.10
N ILE A 72 -16.62 -28.50 23.54
CA ILE A 72 -17.24 -29.49 22.66
C ILE A 72 -18.55 -28.96 22.07
N ASP A 73 -19.37 -28.27 22.87
CA ASP A 73 -20.72 -27.89 22.48
C ASP A 73 -20.82 -26.50 21.85
N PHE A 74 -19.87 -25.60 22.15
CA PHE A 74 -19.94 -24.19 21.72
C PHE A 74 -18.70 -23.74 20.94
N TYR A 75 -17.50 -23.77 21.53
CA TYR A 75 -16.33 -23.16 20.88
C TYR A 75 -15.87 -23.91 19.63
N LEU A 76 -15.73 -25.23 19.67
CA LEU A 76 -15.28 -26.00 18.50
C LEU A 76 -16.32 -26.01 17.36
N PRO A 77 -17.63 -26.22 17.61
CA PRO A 77 -18.65 -26.11 16.57
C PRO A 77 -18.74 -24.70 15.97
N GLY A 78 -18.73 -23.66 16.80
CA GLY A 78 -18.75 -22.27 16.34
C GLY A 78 -17.50 -21.92 15.53
N LEU A 79 -16.33 -22.39 15.97
CA LEU A 79 -15.08 -22.24 15.23
C LEU A 79 -15.14 -22.97 13.87
N TRP A 80 -15.65 -24.19 13.85
CA TRP A 80 -15.81 -24.95 12.61
C TRP A 80 -16.68 -24.22 11.60
N MET A 81 -17.81 -23.66 12.05
CA MET A 81 -18.70 -22.87 11.20
C MET A 81 -18.01 -21.61 10.68
N THR A 82 -17.28 -20.90 11.55
CA THR A 82 -16.45 -19.73 11.18
C THR A 82 -15.45 -20.08 10.08
N LEU A 83 -14.70 -21.18 10.24
CA LEU A 83 -13.72 -21.64 9.26
C LEU A 83 -14.39 -22.09 7.96
N LYS A 84 -15.48 -22.84 8.03
CA LYS A 84 -16.27 -23.30 6.87
C LYS A 84 -16.78 -22.12 6.03
N ALA A 85 -17.40 -21.12 6.67
CA ALA A 85 -17.88 -19.93 5.97
C ALA A 85 -16.73 -19.10 5.39
N SER A 86 -15.67 -18.88 6.17
CA SER A 86 -14.51 -18.11 5.71
C SER A 86 -13.81 -18.76 4.51
N LEU A 87 -13.62 -20.08 4.51
CA LEU A 87 -13.00 -20.81 3.40
C LEU A 87 -13.82 -20.70 2.12
N LEU A 88 -15.12 -20.95 2.19
CA LEU A 88 -16.00 -20.85 1.03
C LEU A 88 -16.09 -19.40 0.52
N ALA A 89 -16.13 -18.44 1.43
CA ALA A 89 -16.12 -17.03 1.09
C ALA A 89 -14.81 -16.60 0.41
N VAL A 90 -13.64 -17.04 0.90
CA VAL A 90 -12.34 -16.75 0.29
C VAL A 90 -12.29 -17.30 -1.14
N ILE A 91 -12.61 -18.58 -1.34
CA ILE A 91 -12.59 -19.21 -2.66
C ILE A 91 -13.56 -18.48 -3.60
N GLY A 92 -14.79 -18.24 -3.15
CA GLY A 92 -15.79 -17.53 -3.93
C GLY A 92 -15.38 -16.10 -4.25
N SER A 93 -14.75 -15.39 -3.31
CA SER A 93 -14.25 -14.01 -3.50
C SER A 93 -13.14 -13.96 -4.54
N ILE A 94 -12.22 -14.93 -4.53
CA ILE A 94 -11.16 -15.01 -5.54
C ILE A 94 -11.78 -15.22 -6.92
N VAL A 95 -12.70 -16.19 -7.06
CA VAL A 95 -13.38 -16.46 -8.34
C VAL A 95 -14.16 -15.24 -8.82
N PHE A 96 -14.98 -14.63 -7.94
CA PHE A 96 -15.75 -13.43 -8.24
C PHE A 96 -14.82 -12.27 -8.63
N GLY A 97 -13.76 -12.03 -7.85
CA GLY A 97 -12.85 -10.92 -8.06
C GLY A 97 -12.00 -11.06 -9.32
N LEU A 98 -11.51 -12.25 -9.62
CA LEU A 98 -10.80 -12.52 -10.88
C LEU A 98 -11.71 -12.33 -12.08
N PHE A 99 -12.94 -12.84 -12.01
CA PHE A 99 -13.92 -12.71 -13.08
C PHE A 99 -14.27 -11.23 -13.36
N PHE A 100 -14.76 -10.51 -12.35
CA PHE A 100 -15.16 -9.11 -12.52
C PHE A 100 -13.97 -8.16 -12.71
N GLY A 101 -12.81 -8.48 -12.13
CA GLY A 101 -11.56 -7.76 -12.36
C GLY A 101 -11.12 -7.84 -13.83
N LEU A 102 -11.13 -9.04 -14.41
CA LEU A 102 -10.86 -9.23 -15.83
C LEU A 102 -11.89 -8.49 -16.70
N CYS A 103 -13.18 -8.65 -16.42
CA CYS A 103 -14.24 -8.00 -17.20
C CYS A 103 -14.13 -6.47 -17.22
N ARG A 104 -13.60 -5.85 -16.15
CA ARG A 104 -13.35 -4.39 -16.11
C ARG A 104 -12.14 -3.93 -16.90
N LEU A 105 -11.20 -4.82 -17.18
CA LEU A 105 -10.00 -4.52 -17.98
C LEU A 105 -10.24 -4.74 -19.48
N LEU A 106 -11.34 -5.40 -19.85
CA LEU A 106 -11.68 -5.63 -21.26
C LEU A 106 -11.97 -4.31 -22.00
N PRO A 107 -11.67 -4.25 -23.31
CA PRO A 107 -11.91 -3.05 -24.13
C PRO A 107 -13.41 -2.80 -24.40
N ASN A 108 -14.27 -3.82 -24.28
CA ASN A 108 -15.70 -3.68 -24.51
C ASN A 108 -16.38 -2.81 -23.43
N PHE A 109 -16.88 -1.65 -23.84
CA PHE A 109 -17.52 -0.67 -22.96
C PHE A 109 -18.70 -1.25 -22.16
N ILE A 110 -19.52 -2.11 -22.75
CA ILE A 110 -20.72 -2.66 -22.09
C ILE A 110 -20.31 -3.58 -20.94
N ILE A 111 -19.41 -4.54 -21.21
CA ILE A 111 -18.94 -5.50 -20.22
C ILE A 111 -18.22 -4.78 -19.08
N ARG A 112 -17.36 -3.82 -19.43
CA ARG A 112 -16.61 -3.00 -18.47
C ARG A 112 -17.55 -2.22 -17.56
N SER A 113 -18.54 -1.54 -18.13
CA SER A 113 -19.47 -0.70 -17.37
C SER A 113 -20.40 -1.54 -16.48
N ALA A 114 -20.95 -2.65 -16.98
CA ALA A 114 -21.76 -3.55 -16.18
C ALA A 114 -20.97 -4.13 -15.00
N SER A 115 -19.73 -4.53 -15.24
CA SER A 115 -18.84 -5.04 -14.19
C SER A 115 -18.45 -3.96 -13.18
N ALA A 116 -18.25 -2.72 -13.65
CA ALA A 116 -17.98 -1.58 -12.76
C ALA A 116 -19.16 -1.34 -11.80
N VAL A 117 -20.40 -1.31 -12.32
CA VAL A 117 -21.60 -1.13 -11.48
C VAL A 117 -21.72 -2.22 -10.41
N VAL A 118 -21.51 -3.49 -10.77
CA VAL A 118 -21.58 -4.60 -9.81
C VAL A 118 -20.51 -4.45 -8.72
N VAL A 119 -19.26 -4.20 -9.11
CA VAL A 119 -18.13 -4.08 -8.17
C VAL A 119 -18.28 -2.84 -7.28
N GLU A 120 -18.67 -1.70 -7.84
CA GLU A 120 -18.89 -0.46 -7.10
C GLU A 120 -20.04 -0.59 -6.11
N PHE A 121 -21.15 -1.21 -6.52
CA PHE A 121 -22.27 -1.49 -5.62
C PHE A 121 -21.84 -2.38 -4.44
N CYS A 122 -21.20 -3.51 -4.72
CA CYS A 122 -20.78 -4.47 -3.69
C CYS A 122 -19.80 -3.88 -2.68
N ARG A 123 -18.99 -2.89 -3.09
CA ARG A 123 -18.02 -2.21 -2.22
C ARG A 123 -18.63 -1.00 -1.50
N ALA A 124 -19.63 -0.35 -2.10
CA ALA A 124 -20.30 0.81 -1.52
C ALA A 124 -21.30 0.43 -0.44
N VAL A 125 -21.95 -0.74 -0.57
CA VAL A 125 -22.91 -1.23 0.42
C VAL A 125 -22.16 -1.85 1.61
N PRO A 126 -22.46 -1.44 2.86
CA PRO A 126 -21.92 -2.11 4.04
C PRO A 126 -22.22 -3.61 4.03
N VAL A 127 -21.20 -4.45 4.21
CA VAL A 127 -21.36 -5.91 4.12
C VAL A 127 -22.39 -6.47 5.11
N LEU A 128 -22.49 -5.88 6.30
CA LEU A 128 -23.52 -6.25 7.28
C LEU A 128 -24.94 -6.00 6.76
N MET A 129 -25.18 -4.89 6.04
CA MET A 129 -26.48 -4.66 5.43
C MET A 129 -26.77 -5.69 4.35
N LEU A 130 -25.77 -6.01 3.52
CA LEU A 130 -25.91 -7.05 2.51
C LEU A 130 -26.27 -8.41 3.14
N MET A 131 -25.64 -8.78 4.25
CA MET A 131 -26.00 -9.99 5.02
C MET A 131 -27.46 -9.97 5.47
N ILE A 132 -27.93 -8.86 6.05
CA ILE A 132 -29.32 -8.74 6.54
C ILE A 132 -30.33 -8.87 5.40
N PHE A 133 -30.09 -8.20 4.27
CA PHE A 133 -31.00 -8.27 3.12
C PHE A 133 -31.02 -9.66 2.48
N LEU A 134 -29.86 -10.28 2.27
CA LEU A 134 -29.76 -11.63 1.72
C LEU A 134 -30.41 -12.65 2.64
N TRP A 135 -30.19 -12.54 3.96
CA TRP A 135 -30.82 -13.41 4.95
C TRP A 135 -32.34 -13.29 4.89
N ARG A 136 -32.87 -12.06 4.83
CA ARG A 136 -34.32 -11.85 4.72
C ARG A 136 -34.87 -12.44 3.41
N ALA A 137 -34.17 -12.26 2.30
CA ALA A 137 -34.58 -12.83 1.01
C ALA A 137 -34.59 -14.37 1.03
N PHE A 138 -33.54 -15.00 1.57
CA PHE A 138 -33.43 -16.45 1.68
C PHE A 138 -34.40 -17.07 2.68
N ALA A 139 -34.69 -16.37 3.78
CA ALA A 139 -35.69 -16.80 4.75
C ALA A 139 -37.10 -16.79 4.12
N LEU A 140 -37.43 -15.75 3.34
CA LEU A 140 -38.71 -15.64 2.64
C LEU A 140 -38.87 -16.70 1.54
N SER A 141 -37.78 -17.13 0.90
CA SER A 141 -37.82 -18.20 -0.10
C SER A 141 -37.83 -19.62 0.51
N GLY A 142 -37.80 -19.74 1.84
CA GLY A 142 -37.79 -21.04 2.54
C GLY A 142 -36.47 -21.80 2.42
N MET A 143 -35.38 -21.11 2.10
CA MET A 143 -34.07 -21.74 1.91
C MET A 143 -33.50 -22.25 3.23
N LYS A 144 -33.05 -23.52 3.25
CA LYS A 144 -32.36 -24.08 4.41
C LYS A 144 -31.05 -23.33 4.67
N GLU A 145 -30.71 -23.15 5.94
CA GLU A 145 -29.49 -22.45 6.37
C GLU A 145 -29.36 -21.03 5.78
N ALA A 146 -30.47 -20.29 5.72
CA ALA A 146 -30.52 -18.93 5.17
C ALA A 146 -29.42 -18.01 5.74
N SER A 147 -29.16 -18.06 7.04
CA SER A 147 -28.12 -17.24 7.68
C SER A 147 -26.71 -17.60 7.18
N TYR A 148 -26.40 -18.88 7.00
CA TYR A 148 -25.09 -19.32 6.50
C TYR A 148 -24.85 -18.80 5.08
N TRP A 149 -25.81 -19.00 4.18
CA TRP A 149 -25.68 -18.56 2.79
C TRP A 149 -25.67 -17.04 2.65
N ALA A 150 -26.40 -16.32 3.51
CA ALA A 150 -26.36 -14.86 3.55
C ALA A 150 -24.98 -14.34 3.95
N VAL A 151 -24.34 -14.93 4.97
CA VAL A 151 -22.97 -14.60 5.37
C VAL A 151 -22.00 -14.90 4.24
N VAL A 152 -22.02 -16.13 3.72
CA VAL A 152 -21.09 -16.56 2.67
C VAL A 152 -21.21 -15.68 1.42
N LEU A 153 -22.43 -15.47 0.91
CA LEU A 153 -22.62 -14.71 -0.33
C LEU A 153 -22.30 -13.23 -0.14
N ALA A 154 -22.66 -12.63 0.99
CA ALA A 154 -22.30 -11.24 1.27
C ALA A 154 -20.78 -11.06 1.34
N LEU A 155 -20.08 -11.99 2.00
CA LEU A 155 -18.62 -11.96 2.08
C LEU A 155 -17.98 -12.17 0.70
N ILE A 156 -18.52 -13.06 -0.14
CA ILE A 156 -18.08 -13.27 -1.53
C ILE A 156 -18.20 -11.98 -2.35
N MET A 157 -19.35 -11.32 -2.30
CA MET A 157 -19.61 -10.12 -3.08
C MET A 157 -18.72 -8.96 -2.62
N TYR A 158 -18.64 -8.71 -1.31
CA TYR A 158 -17.84 -7.63 -0.76
C TYR A 158 -16.34 -7.87 -0.98
N ASN A 159 -15.80 -9.00 -0.51
CA ASN A 159 -14.37 -9.28 -0.65
C ASN A 159 -13.97 -9.55 -2.10
N GLY A 160 -14.86 -10.16 -2.90
CA GLY A 160 -14.65 -10.31 -4.34
C GLY A 160 -14.58 -8.97 -5.07
N SER A 161 -15.37 -7.96 -4.67
CA SER A 161 -15.26 -6.61 -5.22
C SER A 161 -13.90 -5.96 -4.89
N VAL A 162 -13.38 -6.20 -3.69
CA VAL A 162 -12.03 -5.75 -3.27
C VAL A 162 -10.96 -6.45 -4.09
N VAL A 163 -11.07 -7.77 -4.29
CA VAL A 163 -10.14 -8.54 -5.14
C VAL A 163 -10.21 -8.06 -6.60
N ALA A 164 -11.39 -7.73 -7.13
CA ALA A 164 -11.51 -7.17 -8.48
C ALA A 164 -10.77 -5.83 -8.64
N GLU A 165 -10.87 -4.95 -7.66
CA GLU A 165 -10.12 -3.68 -7.64
C GLU A 165 -8.62 -3.90 -7.49
N LEU A 166 -8.22 -4.90 -6.69
CA LEU A 166 -6.83 -5.27 -6.52
C LEU A 166 -6.22 -5.77 -7.83
N VAL A 167 -6.93 -6.64 -8.56
CA VAL A 167 -6.49 -7.13 -9.89
C VAL A 167 -6.39 -5.98 -10.89
N ARG A 168 -7.41 -5.11 -10.95
CA ARG A 168 -7.43 -3.94 -11.84
C ARG A 168 -6.25 -3.01 -11.56
N SER A 169 -6.01 -2.71 -10.28
CA SER A 169 -4.90 -1.84 -9.86
C SER A 169 -3.54 -2.52 -10.07
N GLY A 170 -3.47 -3.84 -9.91
CA GLY A 170 -2.27 -4.61 -10.18
C GLY A 170 -1.85 -4.60 -11.64
N VAL A 171 -2.81 -4.73 -12.57
CA VAL A 171 -2.55 -4.57 -14.00
C VAL A 171 -2.14 -3.14 -14.33
N GLY A 172 -2.83 -2.15 -13.76
CA GLY A 172 -2.51 -0.72 -13.97
C GLY A 172 -1.13 -0.30 -13.44
N ASN A 173 -0.55 -1.04 -12.49
CA ASN A 173 0.79 -0.79 -11.96
C ASN A 173 1.91 -1.46 -12.75
N LEU A 174 1.59 -2.27 -13.76
CA LEU A 174 2.61 -2.93 -14.59
C LEU A 174 3.26 -1.91 -15.54
N PRO A 175 4.57 -1.99 -15.83
CA PRO A 175 5.22 -1.12 -16.80
C PRO A 175 4.55 -1.23 -18.18
N ASN A 176 4.21 -0.07 -18.78
CA ASN A 176 3.55 0.00 -20.09
C ASN A 176 4.29 -0.75 -21.21
N GLY A 177 5.62 -0.91 -21.08
CA GLY A 177 6.45 -1.65 -22.02
C GLY A 177 6.04 -3.12 -22.21
N GLN A 178 5.41 -3.76 -21.22
CA GLN A 178 4.88 -5.13 -21.35
C GLN A 178 3.77 -5.20 -22.39
N ARG A 179 2.82 -4.26 -22.30
CA ARG A 179 1.72 -4.12 -23.26
C ARG A 179 2.24 -3.76 -24.65
N GLU A 180 3.10 -2.75 -24.75
CA GLU A 180 3.69 -2.32 -26.02
C GLU A 180 4.45 -3.46 -26.73
N ALA A 181 5.26 -4.23 -26.00
CA ALA A 181 5.99 -5.37 -26.55
C ALA A 181 5.04 -6.47 -27.04
N SER A 182 4.00 -6.80 -26.28
CA SER A 182 3.03 -7.82 -26.66
C SER A 182 2.26 -7.46 -27.94
N LEU A 183 1.86 -6.19 -28.08
CA LEU A 183 1.16 -5.69 -29.27
C LEU A 183 2.11 -5.66 -30.48
N ALA A 184 3.39 -5.30 -30.28
CA ALA A 184 4.40 -5.33 -31.34
C ALA A 184 4.69 -6.75 -31.85
N LEU A 185 4.50 -7.78 -31.01
CA LEU A 185 4.57 -9.19 -31.37
C LEU A 185 3.29 -9.73 -32.04
N GLY A 186 2.29 -8.86 -32.28
CA GLY A 186 1.06 -9.22 -32.98
C GLY A 186 -0.03 -9.83 -32.08
N LEU A 187 0.13 -9.80 -30.76
CA LEU A 187 -0.94 -10.20 -29.84
C LEU A 187 -2.07 -9.17 -29.86
N SER A 188 -3.31 -9.64 -29.79
CA SER A 188 -4.46 -8.77 -29.54
C SER A 188 -4.44 -8.23 -28.10
N GLU A 189 -5.14 -7.12 -27.84
CA GLU A 189 -5.25 -6.56 -26.48
C GLU A 189 -5.79 -7.59 -25.46
N TYR A 190 -6.72 -8.45 -25.89
CA TYR A 190 -7.25 -9.52 -25.05
C TYR A 190 -6.19 -10.58 -24.72
N GLN A 191 -5.40 -11.00 -25.71
CA GLN A 191 -4.31 -11.95 -25.51
C GLN A 191 -3.20 -11.36 -24.63
N SER A 192 -2.82 -10.11 -24.88
CA SER A 192 -1.88 -9.36 -24.06
C SER A 192 -2.34 -9.32 -22.59
N LEU A 193 -3.58 -8.92 -22.36
CA LEU A 193 -4.15 -8.83 -21.03
C LEU A 193 -4.20 -10.19 -20.30
N THR A 194 -4.71 -11.23 -20.96
CA THR A 194 -4.97 -12.52 -20.31
C THR A 194 -3.74 -13.41 -20.20
N GLN A 195 -2.81 -13.33 -21.15
CA GLN A 195 -1.62 -14.21 -21.18
C GLN A 195 -0.41 -13.57 -20.52
N ILE A 196 -0.32 -12.24 -20.47
CA ILE A 196 0.89 -11.52 -20.02
C ILE A 196 0.57 -10.68 -18.79
N GLU A 197 -0.32 -9.68 -18.90
CA GLU A 197 -0.50 -8.68 -17.85
C GLU A 197 -1.19 -9.25 -16.60
N MET A 198 -2.29 -9.97 -16.77
CA MET A 198 -3.11 -10.48 -15.68
C MET A 198 -2.39 -11.53 -14.81
N PRO A 199 -1.69 -12.54 -15.37
CA PRO A 199 -0.89 -13.46 -14.56
C PRO A 199 0.19 -12.75 -13.73
N GLN A 200 0.87 -11.76 -14.33
CA GLN A 200 1.89 -10.96 -13.63
C GLN A 200 1.28 -10.12 -12.51
N ALA A 201 0.15 -9.46 -12.78
CA ALA A 201 -0.57 -8.66 -11.81
C ALA A 201 -1.06 -9.48 -10.60
N ILE A 202 -1.61 -10.67 -10.83
CA ILE A 202 -2.07 -11.55 -9.73
C ILE A 202 -0.91 -11.92 -8.81
N ILE A 203 0.26 -12.23 -9.37
CA ILE A 203 1.45 -12.58 -8.58
C ILE A 203 1.94 -11.35 -7.80
N ALA A 204 1.99 -10.18 -8.45
CA ALA A 204 2.39 -8.93 -7.79
C ALA A 204 1.44 -8.54 -6.66
N MET A 205 0.14 -8.82 -6.80
CA MET A 205 -0.89 -8.49 -5.82
C MET A 205 -1.14 -9.59 -4.78
N MET A 206 -0.48 -10.74 -4.91
CA MET A 206 -0.64 -11.87 -4.00
C MET A 206 -0.47 -11.50 -2.52
N PRO A 207 0.51 -10.67 -2.09
CA PRO A 207 0.61 -10.28 -0.68
C PRO A 207 -0.67 -9.62 -0.16
N ALA A 208 -1.26 -8.71 -0.94
CA ALA A 208 -2.50 -8.04 -0.57
C ALA A 208 -3.70 -9.01 -0.61
N ALA A 209 -3.78 -9.88 -1.62
CA ALA A 209 -4.82 -10.89 -1.70
C ALA A 209 -4.79 -11.84 -0.49
N VAL A 210 -3.59 -12.17 0.00
CA VAL A 210 -3.44 -13.07 1.14
C VAL A 210 -3.79 -12.39 2.46
N THR A 211 -3.49 -11.09 2.62
CA THR A 211 -3.99 -10.34 3.79
C THR A 211 -5.52 -10.27 3.85
N GLN A 212 -6.20 -10.37 2.71
CA GLN A 212 -7.66 -10.39 2.65
C GLN A 212 -8.25 -11.64 3.32
N LEU A 213 -7.53 -12.76 3.41
CA LEU A 213 -8.03 -13.96 4.10
C LEU A 213 -8.29 -13.68 5.59
N VAL A 214 -7.41 -12.91 6.24
CA VAL A 214 -7.56 -12.53 7.65
C VAL A 214 -8.76 -11.60 7.83
N VAL A 215 -9.01 -10.72 6.87
CA VAL A 215 -10.18 -9.82 6.88
C VAL A 215 -11.46 -10.64 6.76
N VAL A 216 -11.54 -11.55 5.78
CA VAL A 216 -12.72 -12.42 5.57
C VAL A 216 -13.04 -13.22 6.83
N LEU A 217 -12.02 -13.80 7.47
CA LEU A 217 -12.20 -14.58 8.70
C LEU A 217 -12.81 -13.73 9.83
N LYS A 218 -12.32 -12.50 10.03
CA LYS A 218 -12.87 -11.58 11.04
C LYS A 218 -14.29 -11.14 10.69
N ASP A 219 -14.56 -10.87 9.41
CA ASP A 219 -15.86 -10.39 8.96
C ASP A 219 -16.98 -11.45 9.07
N THR A 220 -16.64 -12.74 9.20
CA THR A 220 -17.64 -13.79 9.54
C THR A 220 -18.38 -13.48 10.83
N ALA A 221 -17.73 -12.80 11.78
CA ALA A 221 -18.31 -12.42 13.06
C ALA A 221 -19.48 -11.44 12.94
N LEU A 222 -19.57 -10.71 11.81
CA LEU A 222 -20.72 -9.84 11.53
C LEU A 222 -22.01 -10.66 11.33
N GLY A 223 -21.91 -11.90 10.87
CA GLY A 223 -23.04 -12.80 10.67
C GLY A 223 -23.79 -13.14 11.96
N SER A 224 -23.13 -13.00 13.09
CA SER A 224 -23.71 -13.24 14.41
C SER A 224 -24.95 -12.37 14.70
N ILE A 225 -25.10 -11.23 14.03
CA ILE A 225 -26.29 -10.35 14.10
C ILE A 225 -27.54 -11.01 13.50
N ILE A 226 -27.39 -11.85 12.48
CA ILE A 226 -28.50 -12.59 11.85
C ILE A 226 -28.62 -14.03 12.39
N MET A 227 -28.18 -14.22 13.65
CA MET A 227 -28.17 -15.49 14.37
C MET A 227 -27.41 -16.61 13.65
N TYR A 228 -26.43 -16.27 12.83
CA TYR A 228 -25.49 -17.26 12.31
C TYR A 228 -24.65 -17.81 13.46
N THR A 229 -24.58 -19.14 13.59
CA THR A 229 -23.89 -19.86 14.68
C THR A 229 -22.38 -19.94 14.43
N ASP A 230 -21.73 -18.79 14.38
CA ASP A 230 -20.28 -18.67 14.33
C ASP A 230 -19.66 -18.70 15.73
N LEU A 231 -18.34 -18.59 15.83
CA LEU A 231 -17.62 -18.61 17.11
C LEU A 231 -18.10 -17.50 18.05
N LEU A 232 -18.34 -16.29 17.51
CA LEU A 232 -18.83 -15.18 18.32
C LEU A 232 -20.23 -15.45 18.86
N GLN A 233 -21.15 -15.92 18.01
CA GLN A 233 -22.52 -16.21 18.41
C GLN A 233 -22.61 -17.35 19.42
N GLU A 234 -21.86 -18.42 19.22
CA GLU A 234 -21.82 -19.56 20.16
C GLU A 234 -21.27 -19.15 21.53
N SER A 235 -20.23 -18.31 21.54
CA SER A 235 -19.66 -17.79 22.78
C SER A 235 -20.62 -16.86 23.53
N ARG A 236 -21.44 -16.09 22.82
CA ARG A 236 -22.55 -15.30 23.42
C ARG A 236 -23.68 -16.17 23.92
N ARG A 237 -23.97 -17.29 23.25
CA ARG A 237 -24.98 -18.27 23.68
C ARG A 237 -24.57 -18.92 25.00
N LEU A 238 -23.32 -19.38 25.09
CA LEU A 238 -22.72 -19.91 26.32
C LEU A 238 -22.73 -18.86 27.44
N GLY A 239 -22.27 -17.64 27.14
CA GLY A 239 -22.18 -16.55 28.10
C GLY A 239 -23.54 -16.11 28.66
N SER A 240 -24.58 -16.15 27.83
CA SER A 240 -25.96 -15.88 28.25
C SER A 240 -26.54 -16.99 29.13
N MET A 241 -26.13 -18.24 28.91
CA MET A 241 -26.62 -19.40 29.70
C MET A 241 -26.12 -19.37 31.14
N TYR A 242 -24.86 -18.99 31.35
CA TYR A 242 -24.21 -18.97 32.66
C TYR A 242 -24.02 -17.57 33.24
N PHE A 243 -24.61 -16.53 32.61
CA PHE A 243 -24.46 -15.11 32.99
C PHE A 243 -22.99 -14.62 33.06
N ASN A 244 -22.07 -15.26 32.33
CA ASN A 244 -20.63 -14.98 32.31
C ASN A 244 -20.15 -14.55 30.91
N ILE A 245 -20.91 -13.65 30.28
CA ILE A 245 -20.67 -13.21 28.90
C ILE A 245 -19.30 -12.59 28.67
N LEU A 246 -18.73 -11.92 29.68
CA LEU A 246 -17.42 -11.32 29.58
C LEU A 246 -16.32 -12.37 29.44
N GLN A 247 -16.39 -13.43 30.26
CA GLN A 247 -15.40 -14.50 30.32
C GLN A 247 -15.47 -15.35 29.06
N THR A 248 -16.67 -15.72 28.61
CA THR A 248 -16.83 -16.51 27.38
C THR A 248 -16.39 -15.75 26.13
N LEU A 249 -16.72 -14.45 26.04
CA LEU A 249 -16.23 -13.61 24.94
C LEU A 249 -14.72 -13.35 25.00
N SER A 250 -14.14 -13.32 26.20
CA SER A 250 -12.67 -13.20 26.36
C SER A 250 -11.96 -14.45 25.82
N VAL A 251 -12.47 -15.65 26.13
CA VAL A 251 -11.95 -16.90 25.55
C VAL A 251 -12.11 -16.89 24.03
N ALA A 252 -13.27 -16.51 23.51
CA ALA A 252 -13.52 -16.39 22.08
C ALA A 252 -12.55 -15.41 21.40
N ALA A 253 -12.27 -14.27 22.04
CA ALA A 253 -11.32 -13.27 21.54
C ALA A 253 -9.90 -13.82 21.45
N VAL A 254 -9.46 -14.61 22.45
CA VAL A 254 -8.16 -15.30 22.41
C VAL A 254 -8.13 -16.32 21.27
N ILE A 255 -9.19 -17.10 21.06
CA ILE A 255 -9.28 -18.05 19.94
C ILE A 255 -9.19 -17.31 18.59
N TYR A 256 -9.99 -16.25 18.39
CA TYR A 256 -9.91 -15.42 17.18
C TYR A 256 -8.51 -14.85 16.97
N PHE A 257 -7.87 -14.36 18.03
CA PHE A 257 -6.52 -13.81 17.98
C PHE A 257 -5.51 -14.86 17.53
N LEU A 258 -5.49 -16.05 18.15
CA LEU A 258 -4.57 -17.13 17.79
C LEU A 258 -4.73 -17.59 16.34
N ILE A 259 -5.97 -17.69 15.87
CA ILE A 259 -6.25 -18.12 14.49
C ILE A 259 -5.88 -17.03 13.49
N CYS A 260 -6.21 -15.77 13.77
CA CYS A 260 -5.80 -14.65 12.93
C CYS A 260 -4.28 -14.53 12.87
N LEU A 261 -3.60 -14.76 13.99
CA LEU A 261 -2.14 -14.72 14.08
C LEU A 261 -1.51 -15.86 13.28
N ALA A 262 -2.00 -17.10 13.43
CA ALA A 262 -1.56 -18.23 12.63
C ALA A 262 -1.78 -17.99 11.12
N LEU A 263 -2.94 -17.45 10.75
CA LEU A 263 -3.25 -17.11 9.36
C LEU A 263 -2.39 -15.95 8.84
N SER A 264 -2.06 -14.96 9.67
CA SER A 264 -1.17 -13.85 9.31
C SER A 264 0.26 -14.34 9.07
N TRP A 265 0.77 -15.26 9.90
CA TRP A 265 2.06 -15.90 9.66
C TRP A 265 2.08 -16.72 8.37
N PHE A 266 1.03 -17.51 8.13
CA PHE A 266 0.86 -18.19 6.85
C PHE A 266 0.81 -17.20 5.68
N ALA A 267 0.16 -16.05 5.89
CA ALA A 267 -0.02 -15.01 4.90
C ALA A 267 1.28 -14.31 4.50
N GLU A 268 2.20 -14.13 5.43
CA GLU A 268 3.53 -13.54 5.18
C GLU A 268 4.49 -14.58 4.58
N TRP A 269 4.40 -15.83 5.03
CA TRP A 269 5.25 -16.90 4.56
C TRP A 269 4.99 -17.24 3.08
N LEU A 270 3.73 -17.37 2.66
CA LEU A 270 3.37 -17.84 1.31
C LEU A 270 3.93 -16.95 0.17
N PRO A 271 3.75 -15.62 0.17
CA PRO A 271 4.31 -14.76 -0.87
C PRO A 271 5.84 -14.70 -0.83
N SER A 272 6.46 -14.78 0.36
CA SER A 272 7.92 -14.76 0.47
C SER A 272 8.56 -15.96 -0.23
N HIS A 273 7.90 -17.11 -0.19
CA HIS A 273 8.36 -18.32 -0.86
C HIS A 273 8.14 -18.27 -2.38
N LEU A 274 7.04 -17.67 -2.83
CA LEU A 274 6.69 -17.56 -4.25
C LEU A 274 7.47 -16.45 -4.97
N LYS A 275 7.77 -15.33 -4.29
CA LYS A 275 8.57 -14.23 -4.84
C LYS A 275 9.98 -14.67 -5.26
N ASN A 276 10.55 -15.65 -4.55
CA ASN A 276 11.84 -16.24 -4.89
C ASN A 276 11.85 -17.01 -6.22
N ARG A 277 10.68 -17.33 -6.79
CA ARG A 277 10.56 -18.06 -8.07
C ARG A 277 10.18 -17.16 -9.25
N THR A 278 9.76 -15.92 -9.03
CA THR A 278 9.16 -15.08 -10.10
C THR A 278 9.70 -13.65 -10.20
N ALA A 279 10.38 -13.12 -9.18
CA ALA A 279 10.97 -11.79 -9.29
C ALA A 279 12.39 -11.87 -9.87
N ALA A 280 12.53 -11.63 -11.18
CA ALA A 280 13.72 -10.90 -11.62
C ALA A 280 13.76 -9.59 -10.81
N PRO A 281 14.90 -9.18 -10.25
CA PRO A 281 14.97 -7.95 -9.48
C PRO A 281 14.51 -6.80 -10.37
N THR A 282 13.32 -6.27 -10.10
CA THR A 282 12.90 -4.98 -10.65
C THR A 282 13.76 -3.96 -9.92
N GLU A 283 14.86 -3.56 -10.55
CA GLU A 283 15.50 -2.28 -10.19
C GLU A 283 14.40 -1.23 -10.23
N ALA A 284 14.22 -0.51 -9.12
CA ALA A 284 13.25 0.58 -9.08
C ALA A 284 13.57 1.52 -10.24
N ASP A 285 12.57 1.84 -11.07
CA ASP A 285 12.77 2.81 -12.16
C ASP A 285 13.41 4.06 -11.54
N PRO A 286 14.58 4.50 -12.03
CA PRO A 286 15.27 5.65 -11.48
C PRO A 286 14.36 6.86 -11.70
N VAL A 287 13.73 7.33 -10.63
CA VAL A 287 12.92 8.54 -10.65
C VAL A 287 13.84 9.68 -11.07
N ALA A 288 13.47 10.40 -12.12
CA ALA A 288 14.24 11.55 -12.57
C ALA A 288 14.37 12.54 -11.40
N PRO A 289 15.58 13.02 -11.08
CA PRO A 289 15.76 13.95 -9.98
C PRO A 289 14.98 15.24 -10.28
N ILE A 290 14.30 15.77 -9.27
CA ILE A 290 13.44 16.96 -9.41
C ILE A 290 14.28 18.20 -9.77
N ALA A 291 15.58 18.16 -9.46
CA ALA A 291 16.56 19.17 -9.81
C ALA A 291 17.94 18.57 -10.13
N ILE A 292 18.77 19.34 -10.85
CA ILE A 292 20.08 18.91 -11.38
C ILE A 292 21.12 18.51 -10.31
N MET A 293 20.85 18.79 -9.03
CA MET A 293 21.69 18.55 -7.84
C MET A 293 20.86 18.02 -6.65
N ASP A 294 19.75 17.31 -6.93
CA ASP A 294 18.89 16.78 -5.88
C ASP A 294 19.61 15.65 -5.11
N PRO A 295 19.76 15.73 -3.77
CA PRO A 295 20.36 14.68 -2.96
C PRO A 295 19.56 13.36 -2.97
N SER A 296 18.33 13.34 -3.51
CA SER A 296 17.56 12.12 -3.77
C SER A 296 17.96 11.38 -5.07
N ASN A 297 18.90 11.92 -5.85
CA ASN A 297 19.34 11.34 -7.11
C ASN A 297 20.08 10.01 -6.89
N VAL A 298 19.34 8.91 -7.06
CA VAL A 298 19.80 7.54 -6.85
C VAL A 298 21.06 7.20 -7.67
N ASN A 299 21.20 7.78 -8.87
CA ASN A 299 22.36 7.58 -9.73
C ASN A 299 23.60 8.30 -9.19
N GLN A 300 23.46 9.54 -8.70
CA GLN A 300 24.59 10.24 -8.08
C GLN A 300 24.97 9.64 -6.73
N MET A 301 24.00 9.12 -5.97
CA MET A 301 24.27 8.38 -4.74
C MET A 301 24.99 7.06 -5.02
N ALA A 302 24.56 6.28 -6.02
CA ALA A 302 25.23 5.04 -6.41
C ALA A 302 26.65 5.31 -6.93
N VAL A 303 26.83 6.33 -7.78
CA VAL A 303 28.15 6.77 -8.23
C VAL A 303 29.01 7.26 -7.06
N ALA A 304 28.46 8.04 -6.12
CA ALA A 304 29.20 8.54 -4.97
C ALA A 304 29.58 7.43 -3.97
N ASP A 305 28.71 6.43 -3.76
CA ASP A 305 29.00 5.26 -2.93
C ASP A 305 29.99 4.30 -3.62
N GLU A 306 30.07 4.29 -4.95
CA GLU A 306 31.11 3.56 -5.71
C GLU A 306 32.46 4.30 -5.74
N VAL A 307 32.46 5.64 -5.65
CA VAL A 307 33.66 6.47 -5.56
C VAL A 307 34.25 6.48 -4.14
N LYS A 308 33.57 5.87 -3.14
CA LYS A 308 34.22 5.52 -1.87
C LYS A 308 35.36 4.55 -2.14
N GLU A 309 36.55 5.14 -2.15
CA GLU A 309 37.87 4.59 -2.35
C GLU A 309 37.94 3.06 -2.21
N LEU A 310 38.06 2.39 -3.36
CA LEU A 310 38.54 1.02 -3.40
C LEU A 310 39.88 0.99 -2.64
N PRO A 311 40.07 0.10 -1.64
CA PRO A 311 41.22 0.13 -0.73
C PRO A 311 42.61 -0.01 -1.39
N TYR A 312 42.68 -0.18 -2.72
CA TYR A 312 43.92 -0.37 -3.47
C TYR A 312 44.01 0.48 -4.76
N GLY A 313 43.25 1.58 -4.89
CA GLY A 313 43.44 2.54 -5.99
C GLY A 313 43.25 1.97 -7.40
N GLY A 314 42.38 0.97 -7.56
CA GLY A 314 42.08 0.37 -8.87
C GLY A 314 41.31 1.33 -9.79
N THR A 315 41.53 1.21 -11.11
CA THR A 315 40.77 1.96 -12.11
C THR A 315 39.26 1.69 -11.98
N PRO A 316 38.39 2.70 -12.15
CA PRO A 316 36.95 2.51 -12.12
C PRO A 316 36.52 1.43 -13.11
N ARG A 317 35.64 0.52 -12.69
CA ARG A 317 35.07 -0.48 -13.59
C ARG A 317 34.22 0.24 -14.64
N LYS A 318 34.60 0.15 -15.92
CA LYS A 318 33.77 0.62 -17.04
C LYS A 318 32.56 -0.29 -17.15
N TYR A 319 31.42 0.12 -16.61
CA TYR A 319 30.15 -0.52 -16.91
C TYR A 319 29.55 0.06 -18.20
N HIS A 320 28.83 -0.78 -18.93
CA HIS A 320 28.11 -0.39 -20.14
C HIS A 320 26.99 0.57 -19.77
N VAL A 321 26.94 1.70 -20.46
CA VAL A 321 25.94 2.75 -20.26
C VAL A 321 24.55 2.21 -20.62
N HIS A 322 23.81 1.74 -19.63
CA HIS A 322 22.35 1.64 -19.72
C HIS A 322 21.73 2.87 -19.07
N HIS A 323 21.98 4.04 -19.65
CA HIS A 323 21.24 5.26 -19.32
C HIS A 323 20.20 5.53 -20.40
N ARG A 324 18.95 5.16 -20.10
CA ARG A 324 17.79 5.88 -20.63
C ARG A 324 17.62 7.14 -19.78
N GLY A 325 17.76 8.27 -20.45
CA GLY A 325 17.62 9.63 -19.92
C GLY A 325 17.69 10.59 -21.10
N THR A 326 16.69 10.51 -21.97
CA THR A 326 16.61 11.30 -23.21
C THR A 326 16.39 12.78 -22.90
N ASN A 327 17.45 13.59 -22.97
CA ASN A 327 17.37 14.95 -23.50
C ASN A 327 17.64 14.95 -25.03
N ALA A 328 17.17 13.91 -25.72
CA ALA A 328 17.25 13.83 -27.17
C ALA A 328 16.14 14.70 -27.78
N SER A 329 16.46 15.95 -28.13
CA SER A 329 15.63 16.68 -29.09
C SER A 329 15.80 16.00 -30.46
N ILE A 330 14.69 15.53 -31.03
CA ILE A 330 14.64 14.77 -32.31
C ILE A 330 15.30 15.54 -33.48
N HIS A 331 15.42 16.86 -33.38
CA HIS A 331 15.85 17.70 -34.50
C HIS A 331 17.38 17.73 -34.78
N HIS A 332 18.26 17.29 -33.87
CA HIS A 332 19.72 17.52 -34.01
C HIS A 332 20.64 16.32 -33.69
N TRP A 333 20.12 15.09 -33.79
CA TRP A 333 20.85 13.86 -33.40
C TRP A 333 22.18 13.62 -34.14
N ARG A 334 22.39 14.20 -35.32
CA ARG A 334 23.62 14.03 -36.12
C ARG A 334 24.81 14.87 -35.63
N HIS A 335 24.59 15.89 -34.79
CA HIS A 335 25.64 16.83 -34.37
C HIS A 335 26.01 16.75 -32.88
N THR A 336 25.27 15.98 -32.08
CA THR A 336 25.60 15.76 -30.67
C THR A 336 26.75 14.77 -30.53
N ARG A 337 27.99 15.28 -30.53
CA ARG A 337 29.16 14.53 -30.08
C ARG A 337 29.14 14.52 -28.55
N TYR A 338 28.73 13.41 -27.96
CA TYR A 338 28.68 13.23 -26.51
C TYR A 338 30.10 13.13 -25.93
N LEU A 339 30.49 14.15 -25.18
CA LEU A 339 31.63 14.13 -24.27
C LEU A 339 31.12 14.68 -22.95
N GLN A 340 30.49 13.83 -22.14
CA GLN A 340 30.27 14.12 -20.74
C GLN A 340 31.46 13.52 -19.99
N GLY A 341 32.58 14.23 -20.08
CA GLY A 341 33.73 13.99 -19.23
C GLY A 341 33.35 14.38 -17.80
N TYR A 342 33.61 13.48 -16.86
CA TYR A 342 33.62 13.79 -15.44
C TYR A 342 34.82 14.74 -15.23
N ASP A 343 34.58 16.01 -14.94
CA ASP A 343 35.65 16.95 -14.57
C ASP A 343 35.89 16.81 -13.07
N GLU A 344 36.97 16.10 -12.71
CA GLU A 344 37.39 15.87 -11.31
C GLU A 344 37.74 17.17 -10.56
N HIS A 345 37.89 18.31 -11.26
CA HIS A 345 38.33 19.57 -10.67
C HIS A 345 37.22 20.56 -10.37
N HIS A 346 35.94 20.17 -10.40
CA HIS A 346 34.88 21.09 -9.99
C HIS A 346 34.86 21.26 -8.46
N LEU A 347 35.64 22.23 -7.98
CA LEU A 347 35.81 22.58 -6.58
C LEU A 347 34.49 23.02 -5.95
N LYS A 348 34.24 22.44 -4.77
CA LYS A 348 33.18 22.73 -3.81
C LYS A 348 32.96 24.25 -3.65
N THR A 349 31.78 24.74 -4.02
CA THR A 349 31.38 26.11 -3.65
C THR A 349 30.77 26.09 -2.27
N GLY A 350 31.62 26.39 -1.29
CA GLY A 350 31.29 26.71 0.09
C GLY A 350 32.48 27.43 0.69
N ASP A 351 32.67 28.69 0.32
CA ASP A 351 33.00 29.80 1.23
C ASP A 351 33.24 31.09 0.43
N GLU A 352 32.67 32.18 0.97
CA GLU A 352 32.84 33.55 0.52
C GLU A 352 34.27 34.04 0.82
N THR A 353 34.88 34.81 -0.08
CA THR A 353 35.44 36.17 0.11
C THR A 353 36.62 36.48 -0.84
N GLU A 354 36.60 37.71 -1.37
CA GLU A 354 37.72 38.48 -1.93
C GLU A 354 38.50 37.95 -3.15
N GLU A 355 38.03 38.23 -4.39
CA GLU A 355 38.98 38.65 -5.46
C GLU A 355 38.39 39.32 -6.73
N ASN A 356 37.16 39.87 -6.71
CA ASN A 356 36.57 40.43 -7.94
C ASN A 356 36.40 41.97 -7.96
N SER A 357 37.40 42.69 -7.46
CA SER A 357 37.42 44.18 -7.43
C SER A 357 38.34 44.84 -8.48
N LYS A 358 38.96 44.09 -9.42
CA LYS A 358 39.96 44.67 -10.35
C LYS A 358 39.68 44.62 -11.85
N ASN A 359 38.56 44.08 -12.31
CA ASN A 359 38.29 44.01 -13.76
C ASN A 359 37.15 44.91 -14.29
N THR A 360 36.54 45.74 -13.45
CA THR A 360 35.44 46.64 -13.84
C THR A 360 35.88 48.04 -14.34
N THR A 361 37.17 48.26 -14.62
CA THR A 361 37.68 49.58 -15.07
C THR A 361 38.22 49.59 -16.50
N LYS A 362 38.17 48.49 -17.26
CA LYS A 362 38.73 48.43 -18.64
C LYS A 362 37.70 48.33 -19.78
N SER A 363 36.41 48.18 -19.50
CA SER A 363 35.38 48.10 -20.55
C SER A 363 34.76 49.45 -20.94
N ASN A 364 34.98 50.53 -20.19
CA ASN A 364 34.31 51.83 -20.41
C ASN A 364 35.14 52.88 -21.16
N ARG A 365 36.17 52.48 -21.92
CA ARG A 365 37.06 53.42 -22.63
C ARG A 365 37.25 53.13 -24.13
N LYS A 366 36.37 52.35 -24.77
CA LYS A 366 36.45 52.07 -26.22
C LYS A 366 35.25 52.53 -27.06
N ASP A 367 34.18 53.03 -26.45
CA ASP A 367 32.99 53.45 -27.21
C ASP A 367 32.86 54.97 -27.44
N ASN A 368 33.91 55.76 -27.19
CA ASN A 368 33.87 57.22 -27.32
C ASN A 368 34.95 57.83 -28.25
N ALA A 369 35.39 57.09 -29.28
CA ALA A 369 36.44 57.55 -30.21
C ALA A 369 36.15 57.25 -31.70
N LYS A 370 34.87 57.23 -32.10
CA LYS A 370 34.46 57.22 -33.51
C LYS A 370 33.27 58.15 -33.74
N ASN A 371 33.45 59.44 -33.49
CA ASN A 371 32.54 60.44 -34.07
C ASN A 371 33.21 61.82 -34.19
N THR A 372 34.19 61.95 -35.09
CA THR A 372 34.65 63.27 -35.56
C THR A 372 35.10 63.16 -37.01
N SER A 373 34.56 64.05 -37.85
CA SER A 373 34.97 64.38 -39.22
C SER A 373 34.32 63.59 -40.36
N LYS A 374 33.16 64.10 -40.84
CA LYS A 374 33.04 64.57 -42.23
C LYS A 374 31.84 65.53 -42.37
N HIS A 375 32.16 66.75 -42.77
CA HIS A 375 31.26 67.89 -43.05
C HIS A 375 31.03 68.00 -44.57
N HIS A 376 29.96 68.75 -44.94
CA HIS A 376 29.62 69.36 -46.25
C HIS A 376 28.80 68.47 -47.22
N LEU A 377 27.73 68.92 -47.91
CA LEU A 377 27.17 70.26 -48.17
C LEU A 377 25.72 70.13 -48.70
N LYS A 378 24.81 71.07 -48.33
CA LYS A 378 23.87 71.85 -49.19
C LYS A 378 22.66 72.36 -48.41
N ASP A 379 22.68 73.67 -48.12
CA ASP A 379 21.73 74.74 -48.47
C ASP A 379 20.25 74.34 -48.62
N ASP A 380 19.27 75.06 -48.04
CA ASP A 380 18.91 76.44 -48.41
C ASP A 380 17.83 77.02 -47.43
N PRO A 381 17.28 78.27 -47.57
CA PRO A 381 17.69 79.45 -46.81
C PRO A 381 16.58 80.07 -45.93
N LYS A 382 16.96 81.02 -45.07
CA LYS A 382 16.17 82.22 -44.72
C LYS A 382 17.04 83.29 -44.03
N ALA A 383 17.09 84.45 -44.70
CA ALA A 383 17.43 85.82 -44.26
C ALA A 383 18.87 86.11 -43.78
#